data_AF-A0A3D1MF84-F1
#
_entry.id   AF-A0A3D1MF84-F1
#
_cell.length_a   1.000
_cell.length_b   1.000
_cell.length_c   1.000
_cell.angle_alpha   90.00
_cell.angle_beta   90.00
_cell.angle_gamma   90.00
#
_symmetry.space_group_name_H-M   'P 1'
#
loop_
_entity.id
_entity.type
_entity.pdbx_description
1 polymer ?
#
loop_
_entity_poly.entity_id
_entity_poly.type
_entity_poly.pdbx_seq_one_letter_code
_entity_poly.pdbx_strand_id
1 'polypeptide(L)'
;FLTMTKFRIYALIHGQTLPLGKIAGCEIRQMDSSEQKRRGFSPIQYEFSENRDGHTSYATSLPFVDPMKLCSNYAVAFDIEEHGAQSALGGAVRAFDNLCSRLFLAGVRDYKSTIDRYIGETYLYQISKVYQLDENGNEQDAPLVLQSGHIFLPNRPDRNEWQDEETAKFLDKILDFKDPVFSKALKYLYSSSVGHYRLASFEKIALDHFKSIELIVNTLSKKDTFKQRVDEAAEFLKLTADEIAEIKKYWDARSNGDIAHSHHRDPVAFYPNQFPLPTGGIGYPWAHLDRLSRVVLLKYYDVRRRYFHIDVHEPYGDDSRPPTLGAMNEHSECNHLFFETNTKHKKDVLKELKSEFCKSFQVDEKDLETEILGARNRRDLFIVGLFVKNPDFCAETNNIRNKCISIFG
;
A
#
# COMPACT_ATOMS: atom_id res chain seq x y z
N PHE A 1 -30.75 -16.58 -5.50
CA PHE A 1 -29.93 -15.95 -4.44
C PHE A 1 -28.89 -16.97 -4.01
N LEU A 2 -27.62 -16.77 -4.38
CA LEU A 2 -26.53 -17.66 -3.95
C LEU A 2 -26.21 -17.33 -2.49
N THR A 3 -26.30 -18.31 -1.60
CA THR A 3 -25.93 -18.18 -0.19
C THR A 3 -24.44 -17.86 -0.07
N MET A 4 -24.10 -16.80 0.67
CA MET A 4 -22.71 -16.51 1.01
C MET A 4 -22.26 -17.44 2.14
N THR A 5 -21.03 -17.93 2.03
CA THR A 5 -20.41 -18.85 2.99
C THR A 5 -19.20 -18.16 3.61
N LYS A 6 -19.04 -18.32 4.93
CA LYS A 6 -17.88 -17.77 5.63
C LYS A 6 -16.69 -18.73 5.54
N PHE A 7 -15.53 -18.22 5.18
CA PHE A 7 -14.28 -18.96 5.07
C PHE A 7 -13.23 -18.37 6.01
N ARG A 8 -12.36 -19.23 6.53
CA ARG A 8 -11.12 -18.85 7.21
C ARG A 8 -9.93 -19.36 6.42
N ILE A 9 -9.08 -18.45 5.98
CA ILE A 9 -7.87 -18.76 5.21
C ILE A 9 -6.67 -18.55 6.11
N TYR A 10 -5.76 -19.52 6.11
CA TYR A 10 -4.49 -19.43 6.81
C TYR A 10 -3.32 -19.35 5.83
N ALA A 11 -2.41 -18.42 6.09
CA ALA A 11 -1.10 -18.38 5.48
C ALA A 11 -0.01 -18.48 6.54
N LEU A 12 1.01 -19.29 6.30
CA LEU A 12 2.24 -19.21 7.08
C LEU A 12 2.93 -17.91 6.68
N ILE A 13 3.48 -17.17 7.65
CA ILE A 13 4.14 -15.88 7.40
C ILE A 13 5.58 -15.90 7.89
N HIS A 14 6.45 -15.26 7.13
CA HIS A 14 7.84 -15.03 7.47
C HIS A 14 8.14 -13.55 7.30
N GLY A 15 8.92 -13.00 8.21
CA GLY A 15 9.29 -11.59 8.22
C GLY A 15 10.08 -11.26 9.47
N GLN A 16 10.67 -10.07 9.48
CA GLN A 16 11.62 -9.67 10.51
C GLN A 16 10.97 -9.45 11.88
N THR A 17 9.82 -8.75 11.90
CA THR A 17 9.05 -8.47 13.10
C THR A 17 7.58 -8.83 12.88
N LEU A 18 7.05 -9.75 13.68
CA LEU A 18 5.66 -10.21 13.57
C LEU A 18 4.84 -9.78 14.80
N PRO A 19 4.23 -8.59 14.78
CA PRO A 19 3.35 -8.16 15.87
C PRO A 19 2.11 -9.06 15.94
N LEU A 20 1.94 -9.76 17.06
CA LEU A 20 0.81 -10.66 17.27
C LEU A 20 -0.51 -9.87 17.42
N GLY A 21 -1.61 -10.45 16.96
CA GLY A 21 -2.95 -9.86 17.07
C GLY A 21 -3.56 -9.44 15.73
N LYS A 22 -4.64 -8.66 15.80
CA LYS A 22 -5.40 -8.22 14.61
C LYS A 22 -4.75 -7.02 13.95
N ILE A 23 -4.44 -7.13 12.66
CA ILE A 23 -3.79 -6.11 11.85
C ILE A 23 -4.36 -6.16 10.43
N ALA A 24 -4.81 -5.03 9.90
CA ALA A 24 -5.30 -4.93 8.51
C ALA A 24 -6.44 -5.91 8.15
N GLY A 25 -7.32 -6.25 9.11
CA GLY A 25 -8.38 -7.25 8.92
C GLY A 25 -7.89 -8.70 8.95
N CYS A 26 -6.59 -8.93 9.13
CA CYS A 26 -5.96 -10.23 9.36
C CYS A 26 -5.63 -10.42 10.83
N GLU A 27 -5.26 -11.63 11.23
CA GLU A 27 -4.78 -11.92 12.58
C GLU A 27 -3.48 -12.73 12.56
N ILE A 28 -2.40 -12.15 13.07
CA ILE A 28 -1.10 -12.83 13.21
C ILE A 28 -1.10 -13.57 14.54
N ARG A 29 -0.88 -14.89 14.49
CA ARG A 29 -0.87 -15.77 15.66
C ARG A 29 0.37 -16.63 15.67
N GLN A 30 0.85 -16.93 16.88
CA GLN A 30 1.80 -18.02 17.05
C GLN A 30 1.07 -19.35 16.84
N MET A 31 1.64 -20.20 16.00
CA MET A 31 1.15 -21.54 15.70
C MET A 31 2.36 -22.42 15.43
N ASP A 32 2.69 -23.29 16.38
CA ASP A 32 3.89 -24.12 16.28
C ASP A 32 3.74 -25.26 15.25
N SER A 33 4.86 -25.90 14.91
CA SER A 33 4.89 -27.00 13.93
C SER A 33 3.98 -28.17 14.32
N SER A 34 3.81 -28.46 15.61
CA SER A 34 2.96 -29.55 16.11
C SER A 34 1.49 -29.26 15.84
N GLU A 35 1.04 -28.03 16.14
CA GLU A 35 -0.31 -27.59 15.85
C GLU A 35 -0.58 -27.56 14.34
N GLN A 36 0.35 -27.03 13.56
CA GLN A 36 0.21 -26.98 12.10
C GLN A 36 0.11 -28.38 11.48
N LYS A 37 0.87 -29.36 12.00
CA LYS A 37 0.81 -30.76 11.56
C LYS A 37 -0.55 -31.38 11.93
N ARG A 38 -1.03 -31.15 13.15
CA ARG A 38 -2.35 -31.61 13.62
C ARG A 38 -3.49 -31.07 12.76
N ARG A 39 -3.40 -29.79 12.34
CA ARG A 39 -4.39 -29.11 11.48
C ARG A 39 -4.21 -29.40 9.98
N GLY A 40 -3.20 -30.20 9.59
CA GLY A 40 -2.94 -30.56 8.20
C GLY A 40 -2.58 -29.37 7.30
N PHE A 41 -1.80 -28.41 7.79
CA PHE A 41 -1.33 -27.28 6.98
C PHE A 41 -0.36 -27.76 5.89
N SER A 42 -0.67 -27.47 4.64
CA SER A 42 0.13 -27.79 3.45
C SER A 42 -0.01 -26.69 2.38
N PRO A 43 1.06 -26.31 1.66
CA PRO A 43 1.03 -25.20 0.71
C PRO A 43 -0.04 -25.37 -0.37
N ILE A 44 -1.00 -24.45 -0.47
CA ILE A 44 -2.03 -24.53 -1.50
C ILE A 44 -1.46 -23.99 -2.81
N GLN A 45 -1.40 -24.83 -3.83
CA GLN A 45 -1.20 -24.54 -5.24
C GLN A 45 -2.57 -24.58 -5.91
N TYR A 46 -2.84 -23.58 -6.73
CA TYR A 46 -3.99 -23.59 -7.62
C TYR A 46 -3.53 -22.94 -8.93
N GLU A 47 -3.46 -23.71 -10.02
CA GLU A 47 -3.33 -23.15 -11.36
C GLU A 47 -4.71 -22.63 -11.78
N PHE A 48 -4.84 -21.31 -11.88
CA PHE A 48 -6.03 -20.69 -12.44
C PHE A 48 -5.94 -20.77 -13.96
N SER A 49 -6.72 -21.66 -14.58
CA SER A 49 -6.92 -21.63 -16.03
C SER A 49 -7.83 -20.46 -16.41
N GLU A 50 -7.50 -19.75 -17.49
CA GLU A 50 -8.34 -18.72 -18.09
C GLU A 50 -9.62 -19.34 -18.66
N ASN A 51 -10.63 -19.64 -17.83
CA ASN A 51 -12.00 -19.78 -18.33
C ASN A 51 -12.61 -18.39 -18.44
N ARG A 52 -12.76 -17.92 -19.68
CA ARG A 52 -13.28 -16.58 -20.04
C ARG A 52 -14.80 -16.43 -19.80
N ASP A 53 -15.47 -17.49 -19.36
CA ASP A 53 -16.91 -17.52 -19.16
C ASP A 53 -17.25 -17.56 -17.65
N GLY A 54 -17.27 -16.40 -16.99
CA GLY A 54 -17.81 -16.30 -15.63
C GLY A 54 -17.33 -15.08 -14.83
N HIS A 55 -18.23 -14.53 -13.99
CA HIS A 55 -17.91 -13.50 -13.00
C HIS A 55 -17.17 -14.09 -11.79
N THR A 56 -15.98 -14.64 -11.99
CA THR A 56 -15.10 -15.12 -10.92
C THR A 56 -13.98 -14.13 -10.68
N SER A 57 -13.92 -13.57 -9.47
CA SER A 57 -12.88 -12.65 -9.00
C SER A 57 -11.50 -13.33 -9.05
N TYR A 58 -10.68 -12.94 -10.01
CA TYR A 58 -9.41 -13.61 -10.34
C TYR A 58 -8.29 -13.36 -9.32
N ALA A 59 -7.54 -14.43 -8.99
CA ALA A 59 -6.20 -14.36 -8.40
C ALA A 59 -5.23 -15.06 -9.36
N THR A 60 -4.32 -14.32 -9.99
CA THR A 60 -3.53 -14.83 -11.14
C THR A 60 -2.30 -15.65 -10.75
N SER A 61 -1.94 -15.70 -9.47
CA SER A 61 -0.92 -16.59 -8.90
C SER A 61 -0.97 -16.45 -7.39
N LEU A 62 -1.02 -17.55 -6.63
CA LEU A 62 -0.72 -17.46 -5.20
C LEU A 62 0.75 -17.04 -5.08
N PRO A 63 1.11 -16.05 -4.26
CA PRO A 63 2.52 -15.76 -4.09
C PRO A 63 3.16 -16.89 -3.28
N PHE A 64 4.39 -17.24 -3.66
CA PHE A 64 5.13 -18.36 -3.04
C PHE A 64 4.40 -19.70 -3.21
N VAL A 65 4.03 -20.02 -4.47
CA VAL A 65 3.64 -21.38 -4.91
C VAL A 65 4.86 -22.32 -4.88
N ASP A 66 5.61 -22.28 -3.78
CA ASP A 66 6.58 -23.29 -3.44
C ASP A 66 5.80 -24.43 -2.78
N PRO A 67 6.00 -25.68 -3.18
CA PRO A 67 5.37 -26.82 -2.54
C PRO A 67 6.12 -27.33 -1.31
N MET A 68 7.24 -26.71 -0.93
CA MET A 68 7.79 -26.82 0.42
C MET A 68 7.12 -25.82 1.36
N LYS A 69 6.63 -26.34 2.49
CA LYS A 69 5.96 -25.57 3.52
C LYS A 69 6.92 -24.57 4.16
N LEU A 70 6.54 -23.29 4.16
CA LEU A 70 7.28 -22.22 4.82
C LEU A 70 7.48 -22.58 6.29
N CYS A 71 8.74 -22.70 6.71
CA CYS A 71 9.09 -22.98 8.10
C CYS A 71 8.89 -21.73 8.96
N SER A 72 7.69 -21.59 9.52
CA SER A 72 7.35 -20.53 10.45
C SER A 72 6.59 -21.09 11.65
N ASN A 73 6.79 -20.50 12.83
CA ASN A 73 5.94 -20.73 14.00
C ASN A 73 4.79 -19.72 14.08
N TYR A 74 4.50 -19.04 12.97
CA TYR A 74 3.50 -17.99 12.89
C TYR A 74 2.61 -18.21 11.67
N ALA A 75 1.33 -17.99 11.86
CA ALA A 75 0.33 -18.01 10.82
C ALA A 75 -0.49 -16.73 10.86
N VAL A 76 -0.94 -16.29 9.70
CA VAL A 76 -1.92 -15.23 9.53
C VAL A 76 -3.25 -15.88 9.17
N ALA A 77 -4.30 -15.53 9.91
CA ALA A 77 -5.67 -15.88 9.60
C ALA A 77 -6.40 -14.70 8.94
N PHE A 78 -7.26 -14.99 7.98
CA PHE A 78 -8.18 -14.02 7.39
C PHE A 78 -9.56 -14.66 7.20
N ASP A 79 -10.59 -14.00 7.71
CA ASP A 79 -11.98 -14.44 7.59
C ASP A 79 -12.69 -13.62 6.51
N ILE A 80 -13.40 -14.29 5.60
CA ILE A 80 -14.14 -13.63 4.50
C ILE A 80 -15.44 -14.37 4.18
N GLU A 81 -16.49 -13.63 3.80
CA GLU A 81 -17.74 -14.18 3.28
C GLU A 81 -17.74 -14.13 1.75
N GLU A 82 -17.85 -15.29 1.12
CA GLU A 82 -17.77 -15.44 -0.34
C GLU A 82 -18.69 -16.56 -0.84
N HIS A 83 -18.92 -16.60 -2.15
CA HIS A 83 -19.73 -17.66 -2.77
C HIS A 83 -18.99 -19.00 -2.93
N GLY A 84 -17.67 -19.03 -2.72
CA GLY A 84 -16.88 -20.24 -2.81
C GLY A 84 -15.42 -20.04 -2.39
N ALA A 85 -14.74 -21.16 -2.13
CA ALA A 85 -13.36 -21.17 -1.63
C ALA A 85 -12.37 -20.46 -2.57
N GLN A 86 -12.60 -20.48 -3.89
CA GLN A 86 -11.75 -19.79 -4.87
C GLN A 86 -11.84 -18.26 -4.75
N SER A 87 -13.04 -17.69 -4.66
CA SER A 87 -13.23 -16.26 -4.43
C SER A 87 -12.65 -15.85 -3.07
N ALA A 88 -12.83 -16.69 -2.04
CA ALA A 88 -12.27 -16.49 -0.71
C ALA A 88 -10.73 -16.46 -0.73
N LEU A 89 -10.09 -17.35 -1.50
CA LEU A 89 -8.64 -17.31 -1.74
C LEU A 89 -8.20 -16.01 -2.42
N GLY A 90 -8.94 -15.53 -3.43
CA GLY A 90 -8.63 -14.26 -4.09
C GLY A 90 -8.75 -13.06 -3.16
N GLY A 91 -9.75 -13.04 -2.28
CA GLY A 91 -9.87 -12.06 -1.20
C GLY A 91 -8.71 -12.14 -0.21
N ALA A 92 -8.32 -13.35 0.20
CA ALA A 92 -7.21 -13.58 1.13
C ALA A 92 -5.86 -13.13 0.57
N VAL A 93 -5.55 -13.39 -0.70
CA VAL A 93 -4.33 -12.89 -1.35
C VAL A 93 -4.24 -11.37 -1.27
N ARG A 94 -5.34 -10.66 -1.56
CA ARG A 94 -5.37 -9.19 -1.46
C ARG A 94 -5.12 -8.73 -0.03
N ALA A 95 -5.73 -9.38 0.95
CA ALA A 95 -5.56 -9.06 2.37
C ALA A 95 -4.12 -9.31 2.86
N PHE A 96 -3.53 -10.44 2.48
CA PHE A 96 -2.16 -10.80 2.87
C PHE A 96 -1.10 -9.96 2.16
N ASP A 97 -1.24 -9.66 0.86
CA ASP A 97 -0.38 -8.71 0.15
C ASP A 97 -0.46 -7.33 0.81
N ASN A 98 -1.67 -6.90 1.17
CA ASN A 98 -1.91 -5.63 1.86
C ASN A 98 -1.20 -5.60 3.22
N LEU A 99 -1.32 -6.65 4.03
CA LEU A 99 -0.64 -6.79 5.32
C LEU A 99 0.89 -6.77 5.15
N CYS A 100 1.42 -7.67 4.30
CA CYS A 100 2.86 -7.86 4.14
C CYS A 100 3.54 -6.62 3.55
N SER A 101 2.87 -5.88 2.66
CA SER A 101 3.43 -4.64 2.11
C SER A 101 3.55 -3.55 3.18
N ARG A 102 2.61 -3.43 4.13
CA ARG A 102 2.71 -2.46 5.24
C ARG A 102 3.78 -2.89 6.25
N LEU A 103 3.81 -4.17 6.62
CA LEU A 103 4.84 -4.70 7.51
C LEU A 103 6.24 -4.50 6.92
N PHE A 104 6.39 -4.72 5.61
CA PHE A 104 7.63 -4.43 4.88
C PHE A 104 8.03 -2.96 5.01
N LEU A 105 7.11 -2.03 4.75
CA LEU A 105 7.41 -0.60 4.86
C LEU A 105 7.72 -0.17 6.31
N ALA A 106 7.03 -0.75 7.30
CA ALA A 106 7.31 -0.52 8.71
C ALA A 106 8.71 -1.01 9.09
N GLY A 107 9.10 -2.22 8.65
CA GLY A 107 10.45 -2.74 8.83
C GLY A 107 11.52 -1.84 8.21
N VAL A 108 11.29 -1.33 7.00
CA VAL A 108 12.20 -0.36 6.35
C VAL A 108 12.39 0.91 7.18
N ARG A 109 11.35 1.38 7.88
CA ARG A 109 11.44 2.57 8.75
C ARG A 109 12.14 2.27 10.08
N ASP A 110 11.93 1.07 10.62
CA ASP A 110 12.52 0.59 11.88
C ASP A 110 14.05 0.45 11.77
N TYR A 111 14.53 -0.13 10.67
CA TYR A 111 15.95 -0.42 10.44
C TYR A 111 16.66 0.75 9.75
N LYS A 112 16.70 1.94 10.37
CA LYS A 112 17.50 3.11 9.94
C LYS A 112 19.03 2.87 10.07
N SER A 113 19.54 1.76 9.54
CA SER A 113 20.96 1.42 9.52
C SER A 113 21.62 2.00 8.26
N THR A 114 22.71 2.74 8.46
CA THR A 114 23.60 3.34 7.44
C THR A 114 24.39 2.33 6.60
N ILE A 115 24.09 1.03 6.69
CA ILE A 115 24.86 -0.03 6.03
C ILE A 115 24.00 -0.68 4.94
N ASP A 116 24.32 -0.35 3.69
CA ASP A 116 23.74 -0.78 2.40
C ASP A 116 23.81 -2.31 2.11
N ARG A 117 23.71 -3.17 3.12
CA ARG A 117 23.72 -4.62 2.91
C ARG A 117 22.73 -5.27 3.85
N TYR A 118 21.56 -5.64 3.34
CA TYR A 118 21.08 -7.02 3.49
C TYR A 118 19.91 -7.33 2.55
N ILE A 119 20.10 -8.36 1.73
CA ILE A 119 19.07 -9.06 0.97
C ILE A 119 18.39 -10.00 1.99
N GLY A 120 17.29 -9.56 2.60
CA GLY A 120 16.61 -10.36 3.64
C GLY A 120 15.39 -9.72 4.33
N GLU A 121 15.06 -8.46 4.04
CA GLU A 121 14.11 -7.67 4.85
C GLU A 121 12.67 -7.64 4.32
N THR A 122 12.19 -8.69 3.63
CA THR A 122 10.82 -8.69 3.10
C THR A 122 9.91 -9.69 3.78
N TYR A 123 8.62 -9.39 3.79
CA TYR A 123 7.60 -10.23 4.38
C TYR A 123 7.08 -11.18 3.31
N LEU A 124 7.09 -12.47 3.62
CA LEU A 124 6.68 -13.55 2.73
C LEU A 124 5.51 -14.28 3.39
N TYR A 125 4.56 -14.78 2.60
CA TYR A 125 3.49 -15.60 3.13
C TYR A 125 3.15 -16.75 2.18
N GLN A 126 2.68 -17.87 2.73
CA GLN A 126 2.28 -19.03 1.94
C GLN A 126 0.94 -19.54 2.43
N ILE A 127 -0.10 -19.40 1.61
CA ILE A 127 -1.43 -19.92 1.93
C ILE A 127 -1.35 -21.43 2.09
N SER A 128 -1.76 -21.94 3.25
CA SER A 128 -1.49 -23.32 3.66
C SER A 128 -2.73 -24.07 4.17
N LYS A 129 -3.86 -23.38 4.34
CA LYS A 129 -5.13 -24.02 4.76
C LYS A 129 -6.33 -23.11 4.45
N VAL A 130 -7.44 -23.72 4.08
CA VAL A 130 -8.75 -23.07 3.95
C VAL A 130 -9.77 -23.90 4.73
N TYR A 131 -10.55 -23.22 5.57
CA TYR A 131 -11.70 -23.79 6.25
C TYR A 131 -12.97 -23.07 5.81
N GLN A 132 -14.05 -23.82 5.66
CA GLN A 132 -15.40 -23.28 5.73
C GLN A 132 -15.78 -23.15 7.21
N LEU A 133 -16.42 -22.05 7.60
CA LEU A 133 -16.89 -21.86 8.98
C LEU A 133 -18.38 -22.22 9.07
N ASP A 134 -18.75 -22.96 10.11
CA ASP A 134 -20.15 -23.20 10.45
C ASP A 134 -20.80 -21.97 11.12
N GLU A 135 -22.10 -22.05 11.43
CA GLU A 135 -22.87 -20.97 12.07
C GLU A 135 -22.31 -20.57 13.46
N ASN A 136 -21.53 -21.45 14.10
CA ASN A 136 -20.88 -21.21 15.39
C ASN A 136 -19.42 -20.75 15.23
N GLY A 137 -18.92 -20.61 14.00
CA GLY A 137 -17.54 -20.24 13.69
C GLY A 137 -16.53 -21.38 13.80
N ASN A 138 -16.98 -22.65 13.88
CA ASN A 138 -16.09 -23.80 13.89
C ASN A 138 -15.57 -24.12 12.49
N GLU A 139 -14.32 -24.58 12.43
CA GLU A 139 -13.60 -24.89 11.20
C GLU A 139 -14.01 -26.25 10.62
N GLN A 140 -14.46 -26.26 9.37
CA GLN A 140 -14.71 -27.45 8.55
C GLN A 140 -13.76 -27.47 7.35
N ASP A 141 -13.11 -28.61 7.09
CA ASP A 141 -12.10 -28.73 6.04
C ASP A 141 -12.70 -28.54 4.64
N ALA A 142 -12.10 -27.65 3.84
CA ALA A 142 -12.41 -27.49 2.42
C ALA A 142 -11.31 -28.18 1.58
N PRO A 143 -11.60 -29.29 0.89
CA PRO A 143 -10.57 -30.08 0.20
C PRO A 143 -10.03 -29.38 -1.07
N LEU A 144 -8.71 -29.16 -1.10
CA LEU A 144 -7.93 -28.71 -2.27
C LEU A 144 -6.64 -29.58 -2.35
N VAL A 145 -6.24 -30.05 -3.54
CA VAL A 145 -5.16 -31.07 -3.76
C VAL A 145 -3.96 -30.50 -4.54
N LEU A 146 -2.72 -31.04 -4.35
CA LEU A 146 -1.41 -30.40 -4.64
C LEU A 146 -0.29 -31.33 -5.18
N GLN A 147 0.71 -30.77 -5.93
CA GLN A 147 1.98 -31.42 -6.39
C GLN A 147 3.24 -30.48 -6.31
N SER A 148 4.50 -30.97 -6.50
CA SER A 148 5.77 -30.42 -5.89
C SER A 148 6.91 -29.76 -6.76
N GLY A 149 7.98 -29.17 -6.13
CA GLY A 149 9.03 -28.17 -6.59
C GLY A 149 9.82 -27.46 -5.42
N HIS A 150 10.96 -26.72 -5.58
CA HIS A 150 11.85 -26.28 -4.45
C HIS A 150 12.42 -24.84 -4.50
N ILE A 151 12.49 -24.11 -3.36
CA ILE A 151 13.51 -23.08 -3.00
C ILE A 151 13.79 -23.07 -1.47
N PHE A 152 15.02 -22.71 -1.06
CA PHE A 152 15.49 -22.63 0.34
C PHE A 152 15.46 -21.18 0.87
N LEU A 153 14.84 -20.95 2.04
CA LEU A 153 14.93 -19.69 2.78
C LEU A 153 15.39 -19.95 4.23
N PRO A 154 16.32 -19.14 4.77
CA PRO A 154 16.77 -19.31 6.14
C PRO A 154 15.64 -19.01 7.16
N ASN A 155 15.48 -19.90 8.14
CA ASN A 155 14.69 -19.69 9.36
C ASN A 155 15.18 -18.43 10.09
N ARG A 156 14.33 -17.42 10.39
CA ARG A 156 13.56 -17.19 11.62
C ARG A 156 12.82 -15.84 11.47
N PRO A 157 11.69 -15.55 12.13
CA PRO A 157 11.42 -14.17 12.52
C PRO A 157 12.44 -13.77 13.59
N ASP A 158 13.10 -12.63 13.41
CA ASP A 158 14.16 -12.21 14.34
C ASP A 158 13.56 -11.71 15.66
N ARG A 159 12.35 -11.12 15.65
CA ARG A 159 11.71 -10.49 16.83
C ARG A 159 10.17 -10.49 16.78
N ASN A 160 9.54 -10.37 17.94
CA ASN A 160 8.08 -10.12 18.08
C ASN A 160 7.76 -8.63 18.31
N GLU A 161 8.78 -7.82 18.57
CA GLU A 161 8.68 -6.39 18.89
C GLU A 161 9.59 -5.60 17.96
N TRP A 162 9.16 -4.37 17.63
CA TRP A 162 9.94 -3.43 16.81
C TRP A 162 11.16 -2.90 17.57
N GLN A 163 12.18 -2.45 16.85
CA GLN A 163 13.34 -1.82 17.49
C GLN A 163 13.01 -0.40 17.98
N ASP A 164 12.20 0.32 17.20
CA ASP A 164 11.70 1.65 17.51
C ASP A 164 10.23 1.57 17.94
N GLU A 165 9.93 2.11 19.12
CA GLU A 165 8.56 2.18 19.67
C GLU A 165 7.60 2.96 18.76
N GLU A 166 8.10 3.90 17.95
CA GLU A 166 7.31 4.67 16.99
C GLU A 166 6.95 3.86 15.74
N THR A 167 7.61 2.71 15.49
CA THR A 167 7.32 1.87 14.31
C THR A 167 5.92 1.26 14.39
N ALA A 168 5.47 0.86 15.58
CA ALA A 168 4.10 0.39 15.78
C ALA A 168 3.08 1.48 15.42
N LYS A 169 3.28 2.70 15.92
CA LYS A 169 2.44 3.86 15.60
C LYS A 169 2.49 4.20 14.11
N PHE A 170 3.65 4.05 13.47
CA PHE A 170 3.78 4.23 12.03
C PHE A 170 2.99 3.19 11.25
N LEU A 171 3.08 1.91 11.63
CA LEU A 171 2.32 0.81 11.03
C LEU A 171 0.81 1.09 11.06
N ASP A 172 0.28 1.49 12.22
CA ASP A 172 -1.14 1.86 12.36
C ASP A 172 -1.52 3.01 11.42
N LYS A 173 -0.67 4.05 11.35
CA LYS A 173 -0.92 5.21 10.48
C LYS A 173 -0.91 4.85 8.99
N ILE A 174 -0.04 3.96 8.52
CA ILE A 174 -0.02 3.56 7.10
C ILE A 174 -1.11 2.55 6.74
N LEU A 175 -1.67 1.85 7.72
CA LEU A 175 -2.83 0.97 7.51
C LEU A 175 -4.09 1.79 7.24
N ASP A 176 -4.26 2.91 7.93
CA ASP A 176 -5.39 3.83 7.75
C ASP A 176 -5.19 4.83 6.59
N PHE A 177 -4.01 4.82 5.95
CA PHE A 177 -3.66 5.79 4.91
C PHE A 177 -4.23 5.42 3.54
N LYS A 178 -5.43 5.95 3.25
CA LYS A 178 -6.16 5.74 1.99
C LYS A 178 -5.72 6.70 0.88
N ASP A 179 -4.51 6.50 0.35
CA ASP A 179 -4.03 7.21 -0.85
C ASP A 179 -3.80 6.20 -2.00
N PRO A 180 -4.47 6.36 -3.17
CA PRO A 180 -4.33 5.42 -4.29
C PRO A 180 -2.92 5.37 -4.89
N VAL A 181 -2.21 6.50 -4.91
CA VAL A 181 -0.86 6.60 -5.48
C VAL A 181 0.14 5.92 -4.56
N PHE A 182 0.08 6.20 -3.26
CA PHE A 182 0.87 5.52 -2.23
C PHE A 182 0.63 4.01 -2.26
N SER A 183 -0.63 3.57 -2.28
CA SER A 183 -0.98 2.15 -2.29
C SER A 183 -0.43 1.44 -3.52
N LYS A 184 -0.51 2.09 -4.69
CA LYS A 184 0.00 1.53 -5.95
C LYS A 184 1.53 1.54 -5.99
N ALA A 185 2.18 2.60 -5.54
CA ALA A 185 3.64 2.69 -5.45
C ALA A 185 4.19 1.65 -4.46
N LEU A 186 3.58 1.52 -3.28
CA LEU A 186 3.91 0.49 -2.29
C LEU A 186 3.75 -0.91 -2.86
N LYS A 187 2.68 -1.17 -3.64
CA LYS A 187 2.51 -2.47 -4.32
C LYS A 187 3.68 -2.79 -5.25
N TYR A 188 4.14 -1.83 -6.06
CA TYR A 188 5.29 -2.03 -6.93
C TYR A 188 6.58 -2.25 -6.14
N LEU A 189 6.81 -1.45 -5.10
CA LEU A 189 7.97 -1.62 -4.22
C LEU A 189 7.98 -2.98 -3.50
N TYR A 190 6.84 -3.43 -3.02
CA TYR A 190 6.73 -4.75 -2.39
C TYR A 190 6.88 -5.87 -3.43
N SER A 191 6.33 -5.70 -4.64
CA SER A 191 6.49 -6.67 -5.73
C SER A 191 7.94 -6.84 -6.15
N SER A 192 8.73 -5.77 -6.16
CA SER A 192 10.15 -5.83 -6.45
C SER A 192 10.93 -6.51 -5.32
N SER A 193 10.61 -6.22 -4.05
CA SER A 193 11.28 -6.83 -2.90
C SER A 193 11.03 -8.35 -2.79
N VAL A 194 9.84 -8.82 -3.18
CA VAL A 194 9.55 -10.25 -3.24
C VAL A 194 9.94 -10.90 -4.57
N GLY A 195 10.31 -10.11 -5.58
CA GLY A 195 10.53 -10.57 -6.95
C GLY A 195 11.59 -11.66 -7.06
N HIS A 196 12.68 -11.54 -6.31
CA HIS A 196 13.73 -12.57 -6.24
C HIS A 196 13.20 -13.95 -5.84
N TYR A 197 12.32 -13.97 -4.84
CA TYR A 197 11.73 -15.20 -4.31
C TYR A 197 10.63 -15.77 -5.22
N ARG A 198 10.11 -14.94 -6.12
CA ARG A 198 9.14 -15.33 -7.16
C ARG A 198 9.82 -15.69 -8.48
N LEU A 199 11.15 -15.82 -8.50
CA LEU A 199 11.94 -16.05 -9.72
C LEU A 199 11.68 -14.99 -10.81
N ALA A 200 11.34 -13.76 -10.40
CA ALA A 200 11.20 -12.66 -11.33
C ALA A 200 12.57 -12.30 -11.91
N SER A 201 12.58 -11.94 -13.19
CA SER A 201 13.79 -11.44 -13.84
C SER A 201 14.28 -10.15 -13.17
N PHE A 202 15.58 -9.92 -13.24
CA PHE A 202 16.20 -8.75 -12.62
C PHE A 202 15.68 -7.43 -13.20
N GLU A 203 15.35 -7.44 -14.49
CA GLU A 203 14.73 -6.34 -15.21
C GLU A 203 13.31 -6.06 -14.72
N LYS A 204 12.52 -7.11 -14.39
CA LYS A 204 11.19 -6.92 -13.80
C LYS A 204 11.28 -6.26 -12.43
N ILE A 205 12.22 -6.71 -11.60
CA ILE A 205 12.46 -6.16 -10.26
C ILE A 205 12.85 -4.67 -10.39
N ALA A 206 13.71 -4.34 -11.34
CA ALA A 206 14.10 -2.97 -11.65
C ALA A 206 12.95 -2.06 -12.07
N LEU A 207 12.16 -2.55 -13.01
CA LEU A 207 11.01 -1.83 -13.53
C LEU A 207 10.00 -1.56 -12.43
N ASP A 208 9.77 -2.50 -11.52
CA ASP A 208 8.87 -2.31 -10.39
C ASP A 208 9.40 -1.25 -9.40
N HIS A 209 10.68 -1.30 -9.02
CA HIS A 209 11.26 -0.25 -8.18
C HIS A 209 11.13 1.13 -8.82
N PHE A 210 11.47 1.25 -10.12
CA PHE A 210 11.36 2.51 -10.83
C PHE A 210 9.90 2.94 -11.00
N LYS A 211 8.98 2.02 -11.22
CA LYS A 211 7.54 2.31 -11.36
C LYS A 211 6.96 2.88 -10.07
N SER A 212 7.42 2.43 -8.92
CA SER A 212 7.09 3.03 -7.61
C SER A 212 7.43 4.53 -7.57
N ILE A 213 8.66 4.89 -7.98
CA ILE A 213 9.13 6.28 -8.05
C ILE A 213 8.35 7.07 -9.11
N GLU A 214 8.21 6.52 -10.32
CA GLU A 214 7.56 7.17 -11.45
C GLU A 214 6.12 7.60 -11.13
N LEU A 215 5.36 6.74 -10.45
CA LEU A 215 3.98 7.05 -10.06
C LEU A 215 3.90 8.27 -9.14
N ILE A 216 4.81 8.37 -8.18
CA ILE A 216 4.88 9.49 -7.24
C ILE A 216 5.26 10.78 -7.98
N VAL A 217 6.33 10.74 -8.77
CA VAL A 217 6.80 11.91 -9.55
C VAL A 217 5.72 12.43 -10.48
N ASN A 218 5.03 11.55 -11.20
CA ASN A 218 3.95 11.92 -12.12
C ASN A 218 2.70 12.43 -11.41
N THR A 219 2.53 12.14 -10.12
CA THR A 219 1.42 12.66 -9.30
C THR A 219 1.73 14.05 -8.79
N LEU A 220 2.97 14.29 -8.36
CA LEU A 220 3.39 15.57 -7.77
C LEU A 220 3.67 16.66 -8.82
N SER A 221 3.88 16.30 -10.08
CA SER A 221 4.19 17.27 -11.13
C SER A 221 3.41 17.03 -12.42
N LYS A 222 2.95 18.13 -13.02
CA LYS A 222 2.24 18.15 -14.30
C LYS A 222 3.11 18.64 -15.47
N LYS A 223 4.44 18.79 -15.29
CA LYS A 223 5.36 19.21 -16.37
C LYS A 223 5.34 18.25 -17.54
N ASP A 224 5.83 18.68 -18.70
CA ASP A 224 5.73 17.88 -19.92
C ASP A 224 6.72 16.71 -19.95
N THR A 225 7.96 16.93 -19.49
CA THR A 225 9.00 15.89 -19.49
C THR A 225 9.22 15.30 -18.10
N PHE A 226 9.55 14.01 -18.04
CA PHE A 226 9.81 13.35 -16.76
C PHE A 226 10.96 14.03 -15.98
N LYS A 227 12.03 14.47 -16.65
CA LYS A 227 13.15 15.17 -16.01
C LYS A 227 12.70 16.46 -15.31
N GLN A 228 11.84 17.26 -15.95
CA GLN A 228 11.24 18.45 -15.35
C GLN A 228 10.29 18.09 -14.20
N ARG A 229 9.55 16.98 -14.32
CA ARG A 229 8.70 16.48 -13.23
C ARG A 229 9.52 16.09 -12.01
N VAL A 230 10.68 15.46 -12.21
CA VAL A 230 11.60 15.11 -11.12
C VAL A 230 12.08 16.37 -10.41
N ASP A 231 12.46 17.41 -11.16
CA ASP A 231 12.94 18.67 -10.54
C ASP A 231 11.86 19.31 -9.66
N GLU A 232 10.63 19.42 -10.14
CA GLU A 232 9.52 19.97 -9.35
C GLU A 232 9.13 19.06 -8.17
N ALA A 233 8.98 17.74 -8.40
CA ALA A 233 8.64 16.78 -7.35
C ALA A 233 9.73 16.70 -6.26
N ALA A 234 11.01 16.90 -6.62
CA ALA A 234 12.12 16.86 -5.71
C ALA A 234 12.07 17.98 -4.65
N GLU A 235 11.54 19.15 -5.01
CA GLU A 235 11.34 20.25 -4.05
C GLU A 235 10.31 19.85 -2.98
N PHE A 236 9.17 19.29 -3.39
CA PHE A 236 8.13 18.82 -2.46
C PHE A 236 8.63 17.69 -1.54
N LEU A 237 9.32 16.72 -2.14
CA LEU A 237 9.84 15.55 -1.44
C LEU A 237 11.11 15.85 -0.64
N LYS A 238 11.75 17.01 -0.85
CA LYS A 238 13.08 17.34 -0.31
C LYS A 238 14.10 16.26 -0.68
N LEU A 239 14.21 15.94 -1.96
CA LEU A 239 15.23 15.00 -2.45
C LEU A 239 16.62 15.65 -2.47
N THR A 240 17.66 14.86 -2.23
CA THR A 240 19.04 15.34 -2.36
C THR A 240 19.45 15.44 -3.83
N ALA A 241 20.52 16.19 -4.14
CA ALA A 241 21.04 16.28 -5.49
C ALA A 241 21.42 14.90 -6.07
N ASP A 242 21.97 14.02 -5.24
CA ASP A 242 22.32 12.65 -5.63
C ASP A 242 21.08 11.82 -5.94
N GLU A 243 20.04 11.89 -5.10
CA GLU A 243 18.76 11.22 -5.35
C GLU A 243 18.13 11.70 -6.67
N ILE A 244 18.15 13.00 -6.95
CA ILE A 244 17.64 13.60 -8.20
C ILE A 244 18.42 13.07 -9.41
N ALA A 245 19.75 13.08 -9.33
CA ALA A 245 20.63 12.61 -10.39
C ALA A 245 20.41 11.11 -10.68
N GLU A 246 20.26 10.30 -9.63
CA GLU A 246 19.98 8.86 -9.75
C GLU A 246 18.63 8.60 -10.42
N ILE A 247 17.54 9.28 -10.00
CA ILE A 247 16.22 9.12 -10.62
C ILE A 247 16.28 9.43 -12.12
N LYS A 248 16.93 10.54 -12.49
CA LYS A 248 17.10 10.94 -13.90
C LYS A 248 17.94 9.94 -14.68
N LYS A 249 19.01 9.41 -14.09
CA LYS A 249 19.85 8.37 -14.69
C LYS A 249 19.05 7.09 -14.98
N TYR A 250 18.25 6.62 -14.02
CA TYR A 250 17.42 5.42 -14.20
C TYR A 250 16.29 5.64 -15.20
N TRP A 251 15.72 6.84 -15.28
CA TRP A 251 14.77 7.21 -16.33
C TRP A 251 15.40 7.10 -17.72
N ASP A 252 16.60 7.64 -17.90
CA ASP A 252 17.30 7.59 -19.19
C ASP A 252 17.64 6.14 -19.57
N ALA A 253 18.19 5.37 -18.64
CA ALA A 253 18.48 3.95 -18.86
C ALA A 253 17.21 3.16 -19.24
N ARG A 254 16.09 3.38 -18.56
CA ARG A 254 14.80 2.77 -18.94
C ARG A 254 14.33 3.24 -20.32
N SER A 255 14.39 4.53 -20.60
CA SER A 255 13.87 5.13 -21.84
C SER A 255 14.67 4.71 -23.07
N ASN A 256 15.96 4.41 -22.88
CA ASN A 256 16.86 3.92 -23.91
C ASN A 256 16.80 2.39 -24.08
N GLY A 257 16.06 1.68 -23.23
CA GLY A 257 15.89 0.21 -23.30
C GLY A 257 16.88 -0.59 -22.45
N ASP A 258 17.76 0.05 -21.69
CA ASP A 258 18.84 -0.60 -20.90
C ASP A 258 18.34 -1.38 -19.68
N ILE A 259 17.14 -1.05 -19.18
CA ILE A 259 16.53 -1.66 -17.98
C ILE A 259 15.25 -2.44 -18.34
N ALA A 260 14.70 -2.23 -19.53
CA ALA A 260 13.30 -2.51 -19.77
C ALA A 260 13.01 -3.94 -20.25
N HIS A 261 13.99 -4.76 -20.60
CA HIS A 261 13.68 -6.05 -21.20
C HIS A 261 14.77 -7.12 -20.95
N SER A 262 14.40 -8.42 -20.96
CA SER A 262 15.28 -9.56 -20.60
C SER A 262 15.88 -10.32 -21.80
N HIS A 263 17.08 -10.88 -21.64
CA HIS A 263 17.71 -11.78 -22.61
C HIS A 263 17.91 -13.21 -22.10
N HIS A 264 17.26 -14.13 -22.82
CA HIS A 264 17.45 -15.58 -22.93
C HIS A 264 16.98 -16.56 -21.83
N ARG A 265 16.11 -17.46 -22.31
CA ARG A 265 15.71 -18.80 -21.81
C ARG A 265 15.02 -18.86 -20.44
N ASP A 266 14.03 -18.01 -20.22
CA ASP A 266 12.95 -18.31 -19.26
C ASP A 266 11.58 -18.11 -19.92
N PRO A 267 10.58 -18.97 -19.63
CA PRO A 267 9.32 -18.99 -20.35
C PRO A 267 8.54 -17.70 -20.12
N VAL A 268 8.29 -17.03 -21.24
CA VAL A 268 7.53 -15.79 -21.36
C VAL A 268 6.07 -16.06 -21.01
N ALA A 269 5.72 -15.92 -19.73
CA ALA A 269 4.33 -15.93 -19.24
C ALA A 269 3.96 -14.69 -18.39
N PHE A 270 4.95 -13.88 -17.97
CA PHE A 270 4.73 -12.85 -16.93
C PHE A 270 4.96 -11.40 -17.36
N TYR A 271 5.19 -11.13 -18.64
CA TYR A 271 5.29 -9.75 -19.15
C TYR A 271 3.94 -9.28 -19.68
N PRO A 272 3.36 -8.17 -19.18
CA PRO A 272 2.24 -7.54 -19.88
C PRO A 272 2.70 -7.08 -21.28
N ASN A 273 1.89 -7.39 -22.30
CA ASN A 273 2.12 -7.26 -23.76
C ASN A 273 2.44 -5.85 -24.30
N GLN A 274 2.91 -4.90 -23.49
CA GLN A 274 3.03 -3.48 -23.90
C GLN A 274 4.46 -2.94 -24.06
N PHE A 275 5.53 -3.76 -24.07
CA PHE A 275 6.91 -3.25 -24.21
C PHE A 275 7.88 -4.16 -25.02
N PRO A 276 8.79 -3.63 -25.87
CA PRO A 276 9.61 -4.39 -26.84
C PRO A 276 10.95 -4.97 -26.33
N LEU A 277 11.27 -6.26 -26.51
CA LEU A 277 12.45 -7.02 -25.98
C LEU A 277 13.89 -6.39 -26.18
N PRO A 278 14.92 -6.68 -25.33
CA PRO A 278 16.19 -5.89 -25.20
C PRO A 278 17.31 -6.37 -26.14
N THR A 279 18.54 -5.83 -25.97
CA THR A 279 19.88 -6.31 -26.43
C THR A 279 20.94 -6.05 -25.33
N GLY A 280 21.76 -7.06 -24.98
CA GLY A 280 22.45 -7.23 -23.67
C GLY A 280 23.56 -6.25 -23.23
N GLY A 281 24.03 -6.39 -21.96
CA GLY A 281 25.39 -5.97 -21.54
C GLY A 281 25.58 -5.22 -20.21
N ILE A 282 24.54 -4.83 -19.45
CA ILE A 282 24.71 -3.91 -18.31
C ILE A 282 24.50 -4.62 -16.96
N GLY A 283 25.52 -4.58 -16.10
CA GLY A 283 25.45 -5.07 -14.72
C GLY A 283 24.45 -4.26 -13.89
N TYR A 284 23.53 -4.95 -13.23
CA TYR A 284 22.42 -4.34 -12.49
C TYR A 284 22.85 -3.85 -11.09
N PRO A 285 22.65 -2.55 -10.74
CA PRO A 285 23.07 -1.99 -9.45
C PRO A 285 21.97 -2.15 -8.38
N TRP A 286 21.83 -3.37 -7.86
CA TRP A 286 20.80 -3.81 -6.90
C TRP A 286 20.49 -2.84 -5.74
N ALA A 287 21.51 -2.34 -5.03
CA ALA A 287 21.31 -1.65 -3.75
C ALA A 287 20.73 -0.23 -3.90
N HIS A 288 21.13 0.50 -4.94
CA HIS A 288 20.82 1.93 -5.06
C HIS A 288 19.37 2.19 -5.41
N LEU A 289 18.82 1.45 -6.38
CA LEU A 289 17.43 1.64 -6.82
C LEU A 289 16.42 1.18 -5.75
N ASP A 290 16.75 0.13 -5.01
CA ASP A 290 15.96 -0.33 -3.85
C ASP A 290 15.89 0.77 -2.79
N ARG A 291 17.05 1.25 -2.30
CA ARG A 291 17.15 2.36 -1.36
C ARG A 291 16.36 3.59 -1.82
N LEU A 292 16.56 4.01 -3.07
CA LEU A 292 15.93 5.18 -3.65
C LEU A 292 14.39 5.05 -3.67
N SER A 293 13.86 3.89 -4.08
CA SER A 293 12.41 3.66 -4.12
C SER A 293 11.77 3.65 -2.72
N ARG A 294 12.45 3.10 -1.71
CA ARG A 294 12.04 3.17 -0.30
C ARG A 294 12.00 4.61 0.20
N VAL A 295 13.07 5.37 -0.03
CA VAL A 295 13.20 6.77 0.41
C VAL A 295 12.13 7.66 -0.23
N VAL A 296 11.92 7.56 -1.54
CA VAL A 296 10.90 8.35 -2.26
C VAL A 296 9.50 8.05 -1.73
N LEU A 297 9.16 6.77 -1.48
CA LEU A 297 7.85 6.39 -0.96
C LEU A 297 7.60 6.93 0.46
N LEU A 298 8.59 6.85 1.35
CA LEU A 298 8.50 7.38 2.71
C LEU A 298 8.38 8.92 2.71
N LYS A 299 9.19 9.62 1.92
CA LYS A 299 9.10 11.07 1.75
C LYS A 299 7.74 11.48 1.17
N TYR A 300 7.20 10.70 0.23
CA TYR A 300 5.87 10.94 -0.33
C TYR A 300 4.77 10.81 0.73
N TYR A 301 4.81 9.77 1.55
CA TYR A 301 3.90 9.60 2.68
C TYR A 301 3.94 10.82 3.62
N ASP A 302 5.14 11.27 4.00
CA ASP A 302 5.32 12.42 4.90
C ASP A 302 4.81 13.75 4.31
N VAL A 303 4.87 13.91 2.98
CA VAL A 303 4.28 15.06 2.28
C VAL A 303 2.76 14.92 2.20
N ARG A 304 2.27 13.80 1.69
CA ARG A 304 0.86 13.61 1.36
C ARG A 304 -0.04 13.63 2.61
N ARG A 305 0.45 13.12 3.75
CA ARG A 305 -0.26 13.18 5.04
C ARG A 305 -0.51 14.60 5.55
N ARG A 306 0.20 15.60 5.01
CA ARG A 306 0.06 17.04 5.36
C ARG A 306 -0.74 17.83 4.32
N TYR A 307 -1.18 17.19 3.25
CA TYR A 307 -1.98 17.81 2.19
C TYR A 307 -3.45 17.38 2.33
N PHE A 308 -4.34 18.37 2.33
CA PHE A 308 -5.79 18.21 2.45
C PHE A 308 -6.47 18.64 1.16
N HIS A 309 -7.43 17.83 0.74
CA HIS A 309 -8.36 18.16 -0.33
C HIS A 309 -9.66 18.59 0.32
N ILE A 310 -10.09 19.83 0.09
CA ILE A 310 -11.26 20.39 0.78
C ILE A 310 -12.28 20.84 -0.25
N ASP A 311 -13.42 20.16 -0.26
CA ASP A 311 -14.57 20.53 -1.07
C ASP A 311 -15.32 21.66 -0.36
N VAL A 312 -15.47 22.80 -1.02
CA VAL A 312 -16.19 23.95 -0.47
C VAL A 312 -17.58 24.02 -1.08
N HIS A 313 -18.61 24.05 -0.24
CA HIS A 313 -20.00 24.11 -0.68
C HIS A 313 -20.85 25.04 0.19
N GLU A 314 -22.00 25.45 -0.36
CA GLU A 314 -23.03 26.14 0.41
C GLU A 314 -23.75 25.12 1.32
N PRO A 315 -24.10 25.48 2.57
CA PRO A 315 -24.79 24.58 3.49
C PRO A 315 -26.18 24.18 2.97
N TYR A 316 -26.63 22.98 3.34
CA TYR A 316 -27.98 22.51 3.01
C TYR A 316 -29.01 23.06 4.00
N GLY A 317 -29.95 23.88 3.53
CA GLY A 317 -31.02 24.46 4.35
C GLY A 317 -30.74 25.88 4.83
N ASP A 318 -31.40 26.30 5.91
CA ASP A 318 -31.54 27.71 6.33
C ASP A 318 -30.22 28.51 6.44
N ASP A 319 -30.26 29.76 5.96
CA ASP A 319 -29.13 30.63 5.57
C ASP A 319 -28.23 31.15 6.73
N SER A 320 -28.30 30.55 7.93
CA SER A 320 -27.68 31.10 9.15
C SER A 320 -26.76 30.15 9.93
N ARG A 321 -26.31 29.05 9.32
CA ARG A 321 -25.37 28.13 9.98
C ARG A 321 -23.93 28.70 10.00
N PRO A 322 -23.18 28.52 11.10
CA PRO A 322 -21.77 28.88 11.15
C PRO A 322 -20.95 28.00 10.19
N PRO A 323 -19.79 28.50 9.70
CA PRO A 323 -18.93 27.72 8.84
C PRO A 323 -18.52 26.40 9.50
N THR A 324 -18.59 25.30 8.75
CA THR A 324 -18.39 23.96 9.31
C THR A 324 -17.36 23.19 8.47
N LEU A 325 -16.33 22.66 9.14
CA LEU A 325 -15.33 21.78 8.54
C LEU A 325 -15.59 20.33 9.00
N GLY A 326 -15.65 19.38 8.07
CA GLY A 326 -15.90 17.97 8.38
C GLY A 326 -15.21 17.00 7.43
N ALA A 327 -15.32 15.70 7.71
CA ALA A 327 -14.73 14.64 6.88
C ALA A 327 -15.72 14.09 5.85
N MET A 328 -15.26 13.82 4.63
CA MET A 328 -16.09 13.44 3.47
C MET A 328 -16.62 11.99 3.45
N ASN A 329 -16.94 11.37 4.59
CA ASN A 329 -17.22 9.93 4.79
C ASN A 329 -15.98 9.02 4.98
N GLU A 330 -16.21 7.82 5.51
CA GLU A 330 -15.16 6.86 5.88
C GLU A 330 -14.46 6.18 4.69
N HIS A 331 -15.08 6.18 3.51
CA HIS A 331 -14.56 5.58 2.28
C HIS A 331 -13.73 6.54 1.43
N SER A 332 -13.79 7.85 1.72
CA SER A 332 -13.06 8.88 1.00
C SER A 332 -11.54 8.79 1.19
N GLU A 333 -10.81 9.36 0.24
CA GLU A 333 -9.35 9.42 0.24
C GLU A 333 -8.82 10.10 1.51
N CYS A 334 -7.57 9.81 1.89
CA CYS A 334 -6.94 10.42 3.04
C CYS A 334 -6.99 11.95 2.94
N ASN A 335 -7.27 12.60 4.07
CA ASN A 335 -7.31 14.06 4.18
C ASN A 335 -8.30 14.75 3.22
N HIS A 336 -9.36 14.04 2.79
CA HIS A 336 -10.48 14.62 2.07
C HIS A 336 -11.53 15.14 3.06
N LEU A 337 -11.67 16.46 3.09
CA LEU A 337 -12.57 17.19 3.96
C LEU A 337 -13.62 17.92 3.13
N PHE A 338 -14.65 18.37 3.82
CA PHE A 338 -15.58 19.34 3.30
C PHE A 338 -15.61 20.60 4.17
N PHE A 339 -15.95 21.73 3.55
CA PHE A 339 -16.15 23.00 4.22
C PHE A 339 -17.45 23.66 3.74
N GLU A 340 -18.39 23.84 4.65
CA GLU A 340 -19.65 24.52 4.39
C GLU A 340 -19.58 25.98 4.85
N THR A 341 -19.93 26.92 3.98
CA THR A 341 -20.06 28.34 4.33
C THR A 341 -21.11 29.04 3.49
N ASN A 342 -21.76 30.06 4.06
CA ASN A 342 -22.65 30.98 3.35
C ASN A 342 -21.88 32.12 2.65
N THR A 343 -20.58 32.24 2.93
CA THR A 343 -19.71 33.27 2.37
C THR A 343 -19.44 32.99 0.89
N LYS A 344 -19.72 33.97 0.03
CA LYS A 344 -19.61 33.81 -1.43
C LYS A 344 -18.28 34.31 -1.99
N HIS A 345 -17.65 35.27 -1.31
CA HIS A 345 -16.39 35.85 -1.78
C HIS A 345 -15.22 34.92 -1.45
N LYS A 346 -14.55 34.42 -2.50
CA LYS A 346 -13.47 33.42 -2.40
C LYS A 346 -12.37 33.75 -1.36
N LYS A 347 -11.96 35.02 -1.27
CA LYS A 347 -10.92 35.44 -0.31
C LYS A 347 -11.40 35.30 1.14
N ASP A 348 -12.65 35.63 1.39
CA ASP A 348 -13.25 35.56 2.72
C ASP A 348 -13.52 34.10 3.11
N VAL A 349 -13.98 33.29 2.15
CA VAL A 349 -14.09 31.83 2.31
C VAL A 349 -12.76 31.20 2.70
N LEU A 350 -11.65 31.55 2.03
CA LEU A 350 -10.33 31.00 2.37
C LEU A 350 -9.89 31.41 3.78
N LYS A 351 -10.21 32.62 4.21
CA LYS A 351 -9.90 33.10 5.56
C LYS A 351 -10.71 32.35 6.62
N GLU A 352 -12.01 32.15 6.38
CA GLU A 352 -12.87 31.35 7.26
C GLU A 352 -12.39 29.90 7.33
N LEU A 353 -12.10 29.29 6.17
CA LEU A 353 -11.59 27.93 6.07
C LEU A 353 -10.30 27.76 6.87
N LYS A 354 -9.32 28.67 6.70
CA LYS A 354 -8.08 28.63 7.47
C LYS A 354 -8.35 28.75 8.97
N SER A 355 -9.23 29.66 9.38
CA SER A 355 -9.59 29.82 10.79
C SER A 355 -10.19 28.54 11.38
N GLU A 356 -11.17 27.93 10.69
CA GLU A 356 -11.79 26.68 11.14
C GLU A 356 -10.83 25.49 11.10
N PHE A 357 -9.93 25.45 10.12
CA PHE A 357 -8.87 24.44 10.06
C PHE A 357 -7.91 24.57 11.24
N CYS A 358 -7.40 25.78 11.52
CA CYS A 358 -6.53 26.06 12.65
C CYS A 358 -7.19 25.66 13.99
N LYS A 359 -8.48 25.96 14.16
CA LYS A 359 -9.25 25.56 15.36
C LYS A 359 -9.38 24.05 15.48
N SER A 360 -9.73 23.38 14.39
CA SER A 360 -10.01 21.94 14.37
C SER A 360 -8.76 21.09 14.57
N PHE A 361 -7.63 21.52 14.01
CA PHE A 361 -6.37 20.77 13.99
C PHE A 361 -5.29 21.34 14.91
N GLN A 362 -5.56 22.45 15.61
CA GLN A 362 -4.61 23.12 16.50
C GLN A 362 -3.29 23.48 15.79
N VAL A 363 -3.42 24.10 14.61
CA VAL A 363 -2.28 24.52 13.77
C VAL A 363 -2.24 26.04 13.68
N ASP A 364 -1.04 26.60 13.58
CA ASP A 364 -0.86 28.03 13.33
C ASP A 364 -1.19 28.38 11.87
N GLU A 365 -1.92 29.48 11.65
CA GLU A 365 -2.30 29.91 10.29
C GLU A 365 -1.10 30.17 9.38
N LYS A 366 0.04 30.60 9.96
CA LYS A 366 1.31 30.83 9.24
C LYS A 366 1.86 29.56 8.58
N ASP A 367 1.49 28.39 9.10
CA ASP A 367 1.93 27.10 8.60
C ASP A 367 1.00 26.56 7.50
N LEU A 368 -0.06 27.30 7.15
CA LEU A 368 -1.05 26.89 6.14
C LEU A 368 -0.79 27.55 4.78
N GLU A 369 -0.53 26.72 3.78
CA GLU A 369 -0.53 27.10 2.37
C GLU A 369 -1.80 26.60 1.68
N THR A 370 -2.41 27.44 0.86
CA THR A 370 -3.67 27.11 0.20
C THR A 370 -3.61 27.44 -1.28
N GLU A 371 -4.09 26.52 -2.10
CA GLU A 371 -4.26 26.69 -3.55
C GLU A 371 -5.69 26.38 -3.97
N ILE A 372 -6.20 27.09 -4.99
CA ILE A 372 -7.52 26.82 -5.55
C ILE A 372 -7.34 25.87 -6.74
N LEU A 373 -7.91 24.67 -6.66
CA LEU A 373 -7.70 23.61 -7.65
C LEU A 373 -8.72 23.62 -8.80
N GLY A 374 -9.86 24.29 -8.62
CA GLY A 374 -10.91 24.43 -9.64
C GLY A 374 -12.32 24.48 -9.03
N ALA A 375 -13.35 24.62 -9.88
CA ALA A 375 -14.75 24.45 -9.52
C ALA A 375 -15.29 23.16 -10.15
N ARG A 376 -15.97 22.31 -9.39
CA ARG A 376 -16.63 21.11 -9.94
C ARG A 376 -18.09 21.05 -9.48
N ASN A 377 -18.97 20.77 -10.44
CA ASN A 377 -20.40 20.51 -10.27
C ASN A 377 -21.29 21.64 -9.72
N ARG A 378 -22.61 21.45 -9.83
CA ARG A 378 -23.67 22.43 -9.49
C ARG A 378 -23.75 22.79 -7.99
N ARG A 379 -22.99 22.11 -7.11
CA ARG A 379 -23.09 22.24 -5.63
C ARG A 379 -21.80 22.72 -4.97
N ASP A 380 -20.63 22.38 -5.53
CA ASP A 380 -19.36 22.81 -4.96
C ASP A 380 -19.02 24.19 -5.53
N LEU A 381 -18.74 25.15 -4.65
CA LEU A 381 -18.29 26.48 -5.04
C LEU A 381 -16.91 26.38 -5.69
N PHE A 382 -15.98 25.68 -5.03
CA PHE A 382 -14.64 25.36 -5.52
C PHE A 382 -13.95 24.35 -4.61
N ILE A 383 -12.81 23.85 -5.07
CA ILE A 383 -11.94 22.92 -4.35
C ILE A 383 -10.69 23.67 -3.89
N VAL A 384 -10.30 23.45 -2.63
CA VAL A 384 -9.07 23.98 -2.04
C VAL A 384 -8.11 22.83 -1.74
N GLY A 385 -6.88 22.96 -2.24
CA GLY A 385 -5.74 22.23 -1.73
C GLY A 385 -5.17 23.00 -0.53
N LEU A 386 -5.02 22.36 0.62
CA LEU A 386 -4.45 22.96 1.83
C LEU A 386 -3.28 22.12 2.32
N PHE A 387 -2.10 22.73 2.40
CA PHE A 387 -0.88 22.09 2.84
C PHE A 387 -0.39 22.66 4.18
N VAL A 388 -0.06 21.77 5.11
CA VAL A 388 0.53 22.13 6.40
C VAL A 388 2.05 22.03 6.33
N LYS A 389 2.74 23.17 6.46
CA LYS A 389 4.19 23.30 6.35
C LYS A 389 4.94 22.60 7.48
N ASN A 390 4.37 22.57 8.68
CA ASN A 390 4.96 21.92 9.84
C ASN A 390 5.14 20.40 9.55
N PRO A 391 6.39 19.89 9.51
CA PRO A 391 6.67 18.49 9.19
C PRO A 391 6.17 17.51 10.27
N ASP A 392 6.09 17.97 11.52
CA ASP A 392 5.64 17.16 12.66
C ASP A 392 4.12 17.05 12.72
N PHE A 393 3.41 17.83 11.90
CA PHE A 393 1.97 17.79 11.82
C PHE A 393 1.47 16.38 11.45
N CYS A 394 0.73 15.79 12.38
CA CYS A 394 0.08 14.51 12.22
C CYS A 394 -1.41 14.71 12.55
N ALA A 395 -2.21 14.95 11.52
CA ALA A 395 -3.66 14.86 11.71
C ALA A 395 -4.01 13.41 12.02
N GLU A 396 -4.36 13.14 13.28
CA GLU A 396 -5.18 11.97 13.61
C GLU A 396 -6.55 12.22 12.98
N THR A 397 -6.71 11.95 11.68
CA THR A 397 -8.00 12.10 10.99
C THR A 397 -9.11 11.27 11.66
N ASN A 398 -8.75 10.29 12.50
CA ASN A 398 -9.67 9.55 13.35
C ASN A 398 -10.36 10.44 14.42
N ASN A 399 -9.74 11.53 14.90
CA ASN A 399 -10.38 12.46 15.84
C ASN A 399 -11.49 13.34 15.21
N ILE A 400 -11.42 13.61 13.90
CA ILE A 400 -12.51 14.28 13.17
C ILE A 400 -13.59 13.27 12.75
N ARG A 401 -13.19 12.07 12.33
CA ARG A 401 -14.14 10.97 12.04
C ARG A 401 -15.01 10.64 13.25
N ASN A 402 -14.43 10.56 14.45
CA ASN A 402 -15.17 10.24 15.68
C ASN A 402 -16.06 11.40 16.18
N LYS A 403 -15.70 12.67 15.92
CA LYS A 403 -16.57 13.82 16.23
C LYS A 403 -17.80 13.89 15.30
N CYS A 404 -17.66 13.54 14.02
CA CYS A 404 -18.79 13.56 13.09
C CYS A 404 -19.79 12.41 13.31
N ILE A 405 -19.35 11.24 13.80
CA ILE A 405 -20.26 10.13 14.16
C ILE A 405 -21.17 10.52 15.34
N SER A 406 -20.71 11.37 16.26
CA SER A 406 -21.54 11.86 17.37
C SER A 406 -22.57 12.95 17.01
N ILE A 407 -22.53 13.51 15.79
CA ILE A 407 -23.47 14.55 15.34
C ILE A 407 -24.61 13.96 14.48
N PHE A 408 -24.43 12.75 13.95
CA PHE A 408 -25.43 12.03 13.16
C PHE A 408 -25.86 10.67 13.76
N GLY A 409 -25.58 10.46 15.05
CA GLY A 409 -26.09 9.32 15.83
C GLY A 409 -27.40 9.65 16.53
#